data_AF-W7DZT0-F1
#
_entry.id   AF-W7DZT0-F1
#
_cell.length_a   1.000
_cell.length_b   1.000
_cell.length_c   1.000
_cell.angle_alpha   90.00
_cell.angle_beta   90.00
_cell.angle_gamma   90.00
#
_symmetry.space_group_name_H-M   'P 1'
#
loop_
_entity.id
_entity.type
_entity.pdbx_description
1 polymer ?
#
loop_
_entity_poly.entity_id
_entity_poly.type
_entity_poly.pdbx_seq_one_letter_code
_entity_poly.pdbx_strand_id
1 'polypeptide(L)'
;MESLFVQRLKVKRATLSMLIAEVKIMAEARQPHVENMKTRLIDIGKMLAKTPMDSSVSKALSNLKGIKFLPKMSNDGTSVLVGAEEDFAISDHQRYGDAFANSNALLDFRVHEVQSLHSIFEQMGLMHRYLSSLVKEVSDVGENCIEDAVLSQQLQVRAYALYCIEELEDVLVEQDIPPVSWVNKPMIVVPYGPKDDRPITPPASHTGSDSATAVSRSRPITPDATPTYHGRAVPTPDEEYIAEATPPPEYPVLIEQIVRSAQRTSRVRHNAEDIADQTTFADRARDYNHYATFGSRERDPFVHDKRIGAAGEGYVFELLNSLNLPKFSEANWRSTIRSELSRSTHFANIANWTGRETADIVYKDESGQLTQYLREHCEGDFPNQIREDRNFQTHPIEYFLEVKTTTGDCKTRFYMSSGQYKRMENMALGIFEWNPSQVYVIMRVYDLISPDVGLKIYIDPLRFRNTKLKFEAEQWFVSTL
;
A
#
# COMPACT_ATOMS: atom_id res chain seq x y z
N MET A 1 -28.32 -1.79 -15.96
CA MET A 1 -27.91 -1.49 -17.35
C MET A 1 -27.72 -2.77 -18.17
N GLU A 2 -26.99 -3.77 -17.67
CA GLU A 2 -26.76 -5.05 -18.38
C GLU A 2 -28.04 -5.83 -18.76
N SER A 3 -29.03 -5.85 -17.86
CA SER A 3 -30.36 -6.45 -18.10
C SER A 3 -31.04 -5.91 -19.36
N LEU A 4 -30.89 -4.61 -19.65
CA LEU A 4 -31.51 -4.00 -20.81
C LEU A 4 -30.75 -4.36 -22.09
N PHE A 5 -29.43 -4.16 -22.12
CA PHE A 5 -28.65 -4.28 -23.36
C PHE A 5 -28.33 -5.73 -23.75
N VAL A 6 -27.92 -6.57 -22.79
CA VAL A 6 -27.49 -7.94 -23.08
C VAL A 6 -28.67 -8.89 -23.06
N GLN A 7 -29.55 -8.78 -22.07
CA GLN A 7 -30.63 -9.76 -21.88
C GLN A 7 -31.85 -9.46 -22.76
N ARG A 8 -32.30 -8.19 -22.82
CA ARG A 8 -33.45 -7.77 -23.63
C ARG A 8 -33.08 -7.43 -25.08
N LEU A 9 -32.07 -6.58 -25.29
CA LEU A 9 -31.68 -6.11 -26.63
C LEU A 9 -30.68 -7.03 -27.36
N LYS A 10 -30.24 -8.13 -26.72
CA LYS A 10 -29.31 -9.13 -27.28
C LYS A 10 -28.00 -8.54 -27.83
N VAL A 11 -27.57 -7.38 -27.33
CA VAL A 11 -26.29 -6.77 -27.70
C VAL A 11 -25.16 -7.65 -27.18
N LYS A 12 -24.27 -8.09 -28.08
CA LYS A 12 -23.09 -8.88 -27.71
C LYS A 12 -22.16 -8.03 -26.84
N ARG A 13 -21.67 -8.60 -25.73
CA ARG A 13 -20.63 -7.96 -24.91
C ARG A 13 -19.37 -7.76 -25.76
N ALA A 14 -18.78 -6.56 -25.69
CA ALA A 14 -17.54 -6.27 -26.40
C ALA A 14 -16.41 -7.18 -25.88
N THR A 15 -15.76 -7.91 -26.79
CA THR A 15 -14.59 -8.72 -26.46
C THR A 15 -13.33 -7.86 -26.45
N LEU A 16 -12.28 -8.31 -25.78
CA LEU A 16 -11.00 -7.60 -25.73
C LEU A 16 -10.40 -7.40 -27.14
N SER A 17 -10.53 -8.40 -28.01
CA SER A 17 -10.16 -8.31 -29.43
C SER A 17 -10.97 -7.27 -30.20
N MET A 18 -12.26 -7.07 -29.89
CA MET A 18 -13.07 -6.00 -30.47
C MET A 18 -12.63 -4.61 -29.98
N LEU A 19 -12.27 -4.48 -28.70
CA LEU A 19 -11.78 -3.22 -28.14
C LEU A 19 -10.42 -2.83 -28.75
N ILE A 20 -9.51 -3.79 -28.93
CA ILE A 20 -8.24 -3.57 -29.62
C ILE A 20 -8.46 -3.18 -31.08
N ALA A 21 -9.40 -3.83 -31.77
CA ALA A 21 -9.79 -3.45 -33.13
C ALA A 21 -10.43 -2.05 -33.18
N GLU A 22 -11.15 -1.63 -32.14
CA GLU A 22 -11.69 -0.27 -32.03
C GLU A 22 -10.57 0.77 -31.93
N VAL A 23 -9.49 0.51 -31.17
CA VAL A 23 -8.31 1.39 -31.13
C VAL A 23 -7.73 1.58 -32.52
N LYS A 24 -7.66 0.51 -33.31
CA LYS A 24 -7.23 0.60 -34.71
C LYS A 24 -8.12 1.54 -35.52
N ILE A 25 -9.44 1.41 -35.40
CA ILE A 25 -10.40 2.29 -36.08
C ILE A 25 -10.23 3.76 -35.62
N MET A 26 -10.02 3.99 -34.32
CA MET A 26 -9.79 5.33 -33.77
C MET A 26 -8.50 5.95 -34.32
N ALA A 27 -7.44 5.16 -34.44
CA ALA A 27 -6.13 5.59 -34.92
C ALA A 27 -6.13 5.91 -36.43
N GLU A 28 -6.91 5.18 -37.22
CA GLU A 28 -7.05 5.37 -38.67
C GLU A 28 -8.10 6.44 -39.04
N ALA A 29 -8.81 7.01 -38.06
CA ALA A 29 -9.80 8.05 -38.29
C ALA A 29 -9.15 9.31 -38.90
N ARG A 30 -9.91 10.06 -39.71
CA ARG A 30 -9.43 11.31 -40.35
C ARG A 30 -8.90 12.34 -39.34
N GLN A 31 -9.46 12.33 -38.13
CA GLN A 31 -9.00 13.12 -36.98
C GLN A 31 -9.03 12.23 -35.73
N PRO A 32 -7.92 11.57 -35.38
CA PRO A 32 -7.84 10.72 -34.21
C PRO A 32 -7.96 11.53 -32.92
N HIS A 33 -8.88 11.15 -32.04
CA HIS A 33 -9.02 11.79 -30.73
C HIS A 33 -8.10 11.12 -29.70
N VAL A 34 -6.90 11.68 -29.52
CA VAL A 34 -5.80 11.02 -28.79
C VAL A 34 -6.15 10.67 -27.34
N GLU A 35 -6.83 11.55 -26.60
CA GLU A 35 -7.25 11.27 -25.23
C GLU A 35 -8.24 10.10 -25.10
N ASN A 36 -9.09 9.89 -26.11
CA ASN A 36 -10.03 8.76 -26.09
C ASN A 36 -9.29 7.45 -26.37
N MET A 37 -8.27 7.49 -27.24
CA MET A 37 -7.40 6.34 -27.48
C MET A 37 -6.53 6.03 -26.27
N LYS A 38 -5.97 7.03 -25.58
CA LYS A 38 -5.25 6.83 -24.31
C LYS A 38 -6.12 6.10 -23.31
N THR A 39 -7.32 6.63 -23.06
CA THR A 39 -8.30 6.02 -22.15
C THR A 39 -8.60 4.58 -22.56
N ARG A 40 -8.85 4.33 -23.86
CA ARG A 40 -9.15 2.99 -24.37
C ARG A 40 -7.96 2.03 -24.24
N LEU A 41 -6.73 2.48 -24.53
CA LEU A 41 -5.51 1.69 -24.36
C LEU A 41 -5.31 1.30 -22.89
N ILE A 42 -5.52 2.25 -21.97
CA ILE A 42 -5.43 2.00 -20.52
C ILE A 42 -6.49 0.98 -20.08
N ASP A 43 -7.74 1.11 -20.55
CA ASP A 43 -8.80 0.14 -20.26
C ASP A 43 -8.47 -1.26 -20.79
N ILE A 44 -7.97 -1.35 -22.03
CA ILE A 44 -7.51 -2.60 -22.63
C ILE A 44 -6.36 -3.19 -21.82
N GLY A 45 -5.38 -2.39 -21.41
CA GLY A 45 -4.26 -2.81 -20.57
C GLY A 45 -4.74 -3.40 -19.23
N LYS A 46 -5.65 -2.70 -18.55
CA LYS A 46 -6.31 -3.18 -17.32
C LYS A 46 -7.11 -4.47 -17.52
N MET A 47 -7.72 -4.67 -18.69
CA MET A 47 -8.46 -5.88 -19.04
C MET A 47 -7.55 -7.05 -19.41
N LEU A 48 -6.46 -6.79 -20.13
CA LEU A 48 -5.41 -7.74 -20.48
C LEU A 48 -4.75 -8.30 -19.22
N ALA A 49 -4.43 -7.44 -18.24
CA ALA A 49 -3.86 -7.86 -16.97
C ALA A 49 -4.75 -8.83 -16.17
N LYS A 50 -6.07 -8.89 -16.48
CA LYS A 50 -7.06 -9.73 -15.79
C LYS A 50 -7.56 -10.90 -16.64
N THR A 51 -7.17 -10.98 -17.92
CA THR A 51 -7.72 -11.93 -18.89
C THR A 51 -6.62 -12.76 -19.51
N PRO A 52 -6.69 -14.10 -19.42
CA PRO A 52 -5.73 -14.96 -20.08
C PRO A 52 -5.73 -14.66 -21.57
N MET A 53 -4.52 -14.53 -22.12
CA MET A 53 -4.30 -14.18 -23.51
C MET A 53 -4.83 -15.29 -24.41
N ASP A 54 -5.77 -14.96 -25.29
CA ASP A 54 -6.25 -15.88 -26.32
C ASP A 54 -5.68 -15.52 -27.70
N SER A 55 -5.79 -16.45 -28.64
CA SER A 55 -5.28 -16.27 -30.02
C SER A 55 -5.94 -15.11 -30.76
N SER A 56 -7.18 -14.73 -30.39
CA SER A 56 -7.89 -13.61 -31.01
C SER A 56 -7.32 -12.26 -30.56
N VAL A 57 -6.94 -12.16 -29.28
CA VAL A 57 -6.34 -10.98 -28.67
C VAL A 57 -4.90 -10.81 -29.19
N SER A 58 -4.10 -11.88 -29.22
CA SER A 58 -2.75 -11.86 -29.79
C SER A 58 -2.76 -11.39 -31.26
N LYS A 59 -3.69 -11.92 -32.08
CA LYS A 59 -3.87 -11.47 -33.47
C LYS A 59 -4.29 -10.01 -33.56
N ALA A 60 -5.16 -9.54 -32.66
CA ALA A 60 -5.59 -8.13 -32.63
C ALA A 60 -4.43 -7.19 -32.27
N LEU A 61 -3.59 -7.55 -31.29
CA LEU A 61 -2.39 -6.78 -30.92
C LEU A 61 -1.36 -6.76 -32.04
N SER A 62 -1.15 -7.88 -32.72
CA SER A 62 -0.27 -7.95 -33.90
C SER A 62 -0.75 -7.03 -35.02
N ASN A 63 -2.06 -6.98 -35.29
CA ASN A 63 -2.63 -6.04 -36.26
C ASN A 63 -2.49 -4.57 -35.84
N LEU A 64 -2.59 -4.29 -34.54
CA LEU A 64 -2.42 -2.94 -33.99
C LEU A 64 -0.96 -2.49 -34.07
N LYS A 65 0.00 -3.39 -33.86
CA LYS A 65 1.45 -3.12 -33.97
C LYS A 65 1.85 -2.57 -35.35
N GLY A 66 1.11 -2.93 -36.40
CA GLY A 66 1.37 -2.50 -37.78
C GLY A 66 0.92 -1.07 -38.12
N ILE A 67 0.36 -0.31 -37.18
CA ILE A 67 -0.12 1.07 -37.41
C ILE A 67 0.43 2.06 -36.38
N LYS A 68 0.21 3.36 -36.60
CA LYS A 68 0.51 4.41 -35.62
C LYS A 68 -0.64 4.55 -34.64
N PHE A 69 -0.43 4.18 -33.38
CA PHE A 69 -1.48 4.21 -32.36
C PHE A 69 -1.00 4.67 -30.98
N LEU A 70 0.32 4.78 -30.78
CA LEU A 70 0.90 5.17 -29.49
C LEU A 70 0.97 6.70 -29.39
N PRO A 71 0.34 7.31 -28.39
CA PRO A 71 0.43 8.74 -28.12
C PRO A 71 1.85 9.12 -27.66
N LYS A 72 2.45 10.10 -28.34
CA LYS A 72 3.76 10.65 -28.03
C LYS A 72 3.65 12.16 -27.83
N MET A 73 4.31 12.67 -26.80
CA MET A 73 4.30 14.11 -26.52
C MET A 73 5.17 14.87 -27.53
N SER A 74 4.60 15.91 -28.14
CA SER A 74 5.29 16.82 -29.05
C SER A 74 5.73 18.11 -28.32
N ASN A 75 6.59 18.91 -28.97
CA ASN A 75 7.18 20.15 -28.43
C ASN A 75 6.12 21.22 -28.12
N ASP A 76 5.00 21.16 -28.84
CA ASP A 76 3.87 22.09 -28.70
C ASP A 76 2.88 21.66 -27.61
N GLY A 77 3.21 20.62 -26.83
CA GLY A 77 2.34 20.07 -25.80
C GLY A 77 1.15 19.28 -26.35
N THR A 78 1.16 18.97 -27.65
CA THR A 78 0.14 18.13 -28.27
C THR A 78 0.62 16.68 -28.42
N SER A 79 -0.32 15.75 -28.40
CA SER A 79 -0.02 14.32 -28.52
C SER A 79 -0.18 13.86 -29.97
N VAL A 80 0.87 13.28 -30.52
CA VAL A 80 0.88 12.71 -31.88
C VAL A 80 0.98 11.20 -31.84
N LEU A 81 0.41 10.50 -32.81
CA LEU A 81 0.50 9.04 -32.86
C LEU A 81 1.77 8.56 -33.55
N VAL A 82 2.47 7.63 -32.90
CA VAL A 82 3.62 6.92 -33.44
C VAL A 82 3.36 5.42 -33.52
N GLY A 83 4.05 4.76 -34.45
CA GLY A 83 4.06 3.31 -34.57
C GLY A 83 5.02 2.66 -33.57
N ALA A 84 4.85 1.35 -33.36
CA ALA A 84 5.66 0.57 -32.42
C ALA A 84 7.16 0.53 -32.77
N GLU A 85 7.50 0.72 -34.04
CA GLU A 85 8.88 0.70 -34.55
C GLU A 85 9.52 2.10 -34.64
N GLU A 86 8.77 3.17 -34.36
CA GLU A 86 9.30 4.54 -34.40
C GLU A 86 10.10 4.88 -33.14
N ASP A 87 10.82 6.01 -33.16
CA ASP A 87 11.66 6.45 -32.06
C ASP A 87 10.82 7.09 -30.94
N PHE A 88 10.72 6.37 -29.83
CA PHE A 88 10.16 6.83 -28.57
C PHE A 88 10.76 6.04 -27.40
N ALA A 89 10.65 6.63 -26.21
CA ALA A 89 10.93 6.02 -24.93
C ALA A 89 9.65 5.99 -24.07
N ILE A 90 9.60 5.06 -23.14
CA ILE A 90 8.46 4.85 -22.25
C ILE A 90 8.87 5.31 -20.84
N SER A 91 8.15 6.29 -20.29
CA SER A 91 8.45 6.90 -18.99
C SER A 91 7.90 6.06 -17.83
N ASP A 92 8.64 5.04 -17.44
CA ASP A 92 8.32 4.14 -16.31
C ASP A 92 8.89 4.60 -14.96
N HIS A 93 9.68 5.67 -14.95
CA HIS A 93 10.36 6.17 -13.77
C HIS A 93 10.25 7.70 -13.71
N GLN A 94 9.78 8.26 -12.59
CA GLN A 94 9.46 9.68 -12.47
C GLN A 94 10.70 10.57 -12.69
N ARG A 95 11.81 10.30 -11.98
CA ARG A 95 13.07 11.06 -12.11
C ARG A 95 13.60 11.13 -13.55
N TYR A 96 13.59 10.01 -14.28
CA TYR A 96 13.99 9.99 -15.68
C TYR A 96 12.97 10.71 -16.56
N GLY A 97 11.68 10.49 -16.34
CA GLY A 97 10.62 11.21 -17.03
C GLY A 97 10.78 12.72 -16.94
N ASP A 98 11.04 13.24 -15.74
CA ASP A 98 11.26 14.67 -15.49
C ASP A 98 12.52 15.18 -16.20
N ALA A 99 13.62 14.43 -16.16
CA ALA A 99 14.88 14.79 -16.84
C ALA A 99 14.72 14.85 -18.37
N PHE A 100 13.84 14.00 -18.94
CA PHE A 100 13.57 13.91 -20.37
C PHE A 100 12.28 14.63 -20.80
N ALA A 101 11.60 15.38 -19.92
CA ALA A 101 10.32 16.00 -20.20
C ALA A 101 10.34 16.91 -21.45
N ASN A 102 11.46 17.58 -21.70
CA ASN A 102 11.65 18.50 -22.83
C ASN A 102 12.30 17.86 -24.07
N SER A 103 12.48 16.53 -24.08
CA SER A 103 13.22 15.82 -25.15
C SER A 103 12.36 15.39 -26.34
N ASN A 104 11.02 15.49 -26.22
CA ASN A 104 10.06 14.91 -27.16
C ASN A 104 10.28 13.42 -27.45
N ALA A 105 10.99 12.69 -26.59
CA ALA A 105 11.21 11.27 -26.80
C ALA A 105 10.09 10.44 -26.17
N LEU A 106 9.32 11.00 -25.25
CA LEU A 106 8.45 10.22 -24.36
C LEU A 106 7.07 9.96 -24.96
N LEU A 107 6.58 8.73 -24.78
CA LEU A 107 5.16 8.48 -24.91
C LEU A 107 4.40 9.35 -23.91
N ASP A 108 3.25 9.85 -24.35
CA ASP A 108 2.36 10.67 -23.54
C ASP A 108 1.53 9.77 -22.62
N PHE A 109 2.20 9.20 -21.61
CA PHE A 109 1.60 8.45 -20.52
C PHE A 109 2.33 8.78 -19.22
N ARG A 110 1.57 8.95 -18.13
CA ARG A 110 2.12 9.06 -16.78
C ARG A 110 2.66 7.70 -16.32
N VAL A 111 3.54 7.71 -15.33
CA VAL A 111 4.16 6.48 -14.78
C VAL A 111 3.10 5.44 -14.37
N HIS A 112 2.03 5.84 -13.68
CA HIS A 112 0.95 4.91 -13.29
C HIS A 112 0.09 4.42 -14.48
N GLU A 113 0.02 5.19 -15.57
CA GLU A 113 -0.66 4.78 -16.80
C GLU A 113 0.21 3.77 -17.56
N VAL A 114 1.53 3.99 -17.61
CA VAL A 114 2.51 3.05 -18.15
C VAL A 114 2.42 1.69 -17.45
N GLN A 115 2.24 1.67 -16.13
CA GLN A 115 2.00 0.43 -15.37
C GLN A 115 0.74 -0.32 -15.85
N SER A 116 -0.34 0.41 -16.16
CA SER A 116 -1.57 -0.19 -16.71
C SER A 116 -1.37 -0.75 -18.12
N LEU A 117 -0.39 -0.24 -18.87
CA LEU A 117 -0.07 -0.64 -20.24
C LEU A 117 1.05 -1.68 -20.32
N HIS A 118 1.64 -2.08 -19.19
CA HIS A 118 2.77 -3.01 -19.15
C HIS A 118 2.51 -4.28 -19.96
N SER A 119 1.36 -4.93 -19.79
CA SER A 119 1.00 -6.14 -20.54
C SER A 119 0.86 -5.89 -22.05
N ILE A 120 0.48 -4.68 -22.49
CA ILE A 120 0.46 -4.34 -23.92
C ILE A 120 1.90 -4.22 -24.43
N PHE A 121 2.76 -3.51 -23.70
CA PHE A 121 4.16 -3.30 -24.09
C PHE A 121 4.95 -4.60 -24.10
N GLU A 122 4.73 -5.48 -23.14
CA GLU A 122 5.34 -6.82 -23.08
C GLU A 122 4.98 -7.63 -24.32
N GLN A 123 3.69 -7.72 -24.63
CA GLN A 123 3.18 -8.52 -25.74
C GLN A 123 3.57 -7.94 -27.11
N MET A 124 3.84 -6.64 -27.19
CA MET A 124 4.35 -5.98 -28.38
C MET A 124 5.89 -6.00 -28.47
N GLY A 125 6.59 -6.46 -27.41
CA GLY A 125 8.04 -6.50 -27.34
C GLY A 125 8.69 -5.13 -27.14
N LEU A 126 7.99 -4.17 -26.52
CA LEU A 126 8.42 -2.77 -26.38
C LEU A 126 9.13 -2.46 -25.04
N MET A 127 9.33 -3.48 -24.20
CA MET A 127 9.90 -3.37 -22.85
C MET A 127 11.30 -2.75 -22.80
N HIS A 128 12.10 -3.02 -23.84
CA HIS A 128 13.45 -2.47 -23.99
C HIS A 128 13.49 -0.95 -24.16
N ARG A 129 12.32 -0.29 -24.31
CA ARG A 129 12.18 1.15 -24.50
C ARG A 129 11.86 1.91 -23.21
N TYR A 130 11.77 1.22 -22.08
CA TYR A 130 11.63 1.87 -20.78
C TYR A 130 12.85 2.73 -20.45
N LEU A 131 12.61 3.91 -19.88
CA LEU A 131 13.70 4.79 -19.46
C LEU A 131 14.60 4.12 -18.43
N SER A 132 14.05 3.31 -17.53
CA SER A 132 14.86 2.50 -16.59
C SER A 132 15.86 1.57 -17.28
N SER A 133 15.57 1.14 -18.52
CA SER A 133 16.45 0.28 -19.32
C SER A 133 17.42 1.07 -20.21
N LEU A 134 17.05 2.29 -20.57
CA LEU A 134 17.81 3.14 -21.51
C LEU A 134 18.79 4.10 -20.81
N VAL A 135 18.49 4.51 -19.59
CA VAL A 135 19.28 5.51 -18.86
C VAL A 135 20.39 4.82 -18.06
N LYS A 136 21.60 5.36 -18.20
CA LYS A 136 22.74 5.01 -17.35
C LYS A 136 23.15 6.23 -16.55
N GLU A 137 23.03 6.14 -15.22
CA GLU A 137 23.53 7.20 -14.34
C GLU A 137 25.05 7.14 -14.23
N VAL A 138 25.71 8.28 -14.43
CA VAL A 138 27.15 8.44 -14.27
C VAL A 138 27.39 9.76 -13.53
N SER A 139 28.31 9.76 -12.57
CA SER A 139 28.81 10.97 -11.91
C SER A 139 30.27 11.19 -12.29
N ASP A 140 30.65 12.43 -12.58
CA ASP A 140 32.02 12.81 -12.96
C ASP A 140 32.45 14.09 -12.21
N VAL A 141 33.75 14.24 -11.99
CA VAL A 141 34.37 15.43 -11.37
C VAL A 141 35.07 16.24 -12.46
N GLY A 142 34.72 17.53 -12.58
CA GLY A 142 35.22 18.39 -13.66
C GLY A 142 36.74 18.60 -13.64
N GLU A 143 37.29 18.96 -14.80
CA GLU A 143 38.73 19.28 -14.92
C GLU A 143 39.07 20.52 -14.06
N ASN A 144 40.11 20.39 -13.22
CA ASN A 144 40.61 21.37 -12.24
C ASN A 144 39.95 21.40 -10.86
N CYS A 145 39.22 20.36 -10.46
CA CYS A 145 38.78 20.22 -9.07
C CYS A 145 39.94 19.85 -8.13
N ILE A 146 40.08 20.57 -7.01
CA ILE A 146 41.01 20.26 -5.92
C ILE A 146 40.21 19.62 -4.79
N GLU A 147 40.69 18.51 -4.26
CA GLU A 147 40.06 17.83 -3.12
C GLU A 147 40.08 18.73 -1.88
N ASP A 148 38.91 19.00 -1.32
CA ASP A 148 38.79 19.65 -0.01
C ASP A 148 38.91 18.58 1.08
N ALA A 149 40.12 18.44 1.64
CA ALA A 149 40.41 17.43 2.66
C ALA A 149 39.53 17.56 3.91
N VAL A 150 39.14 18.79 4.29
CA VAL A 150 38.32 19.03 5.49
C VAL A 150 36.87 18.61 5.22
N LEU A 151 36.33 19.01 4.07
CA LEU A 151 34.98 18.63 3.67
C LEU A 151 34.90 17.11 3.41
N SER A 152 35.90 16.52 2.76
CA SER A 152 36.02 15.06 2.57
C SER A 152 35.97 14.31 3.90
N GLN A 153 36.73 14.75 4.91
CA GLN A 153 36.71 14.13 6.23
C GLN A 153 35.35 14.28 6.92
N GLN A 154 34.71 15.45 6.82
CA GLN A 154 33.37 15.66 7.39
C GLN A 154 32.32 14.78 6.71
N LEU A 155 32.38 14.65 5.38
CA LEU A 155 31.51 13.79 4.61
C LEU A 155 31.75 12.31 4.93
N GLN A 156 32.99 11.88 5.11
CA GLN A 156 33.32 10.51 5.52
C GLN A 156 32.80 10.18 6.92
N VAL A 157 32.94 11.08 7.89
CA VAL A 157 32.40 10.87 9.26
C VAL A 157 30.88 10.81 9.24
N ARG A 158 30.21 11.65 8.45
CA ARG A 158 28.75 11.61 8.29
C ARG A 158 28.29 10.37 7.53
N ALA A 159 28.99 9.99 6.47
CA ALA A 159 28.74 8.77 5.72
C ALA A 159 28.97 7.52 6.58
N TYR A 160 29.98 7.52 7.46
CA TYR A 160 30.19 6.48 8.48
C TYR A 160 29.02 6.40 9.45
N ALA A 161 28.56 7.55 9.98
CA ALA A 161 27.40 7.59 10.87
C ALA A 161 26.11 7.10 10.17
N LEU A 162 25.95 7.40 8.88
CA LEU A 162 24.86 6.87 8.05
C LEU A 162 25.02 5.37 7.76
N TYR A 163 26.25 4.90 7.52
CA TYR A 163 26.58 3.50 7.22
C TYR A 163 26.40 2.58 8.44
N CYS A 164 26.59 3.11 9.64
CA CYS A 164 26.32 2.39 10.88
C CYS A 164 24.83 2.31 11.24
N ILE A 165 23.92 2.83 10.41
CA ILE A 165 22.47 2.64 10.56
C ILE A 165 22.12 1.29 9.92
N GLU A 166 21.43 0.42 10.66
CA GLU A 166 21.02 -0.94 10.22
C GLU A 166 20.07 -0.98 8.99
N GLU A 167 19.77 0.17 8.37
CA GLU A 167 18.77 0.33 7.29
C GLU A 167 19.24 1.31 6.19
N LEU A 168 20.54 1.62 6.10
CA LEU A 168 21.03 2.58 5.09
C LEU A 168 20.73 2.12 3.65
N GLU A 169 20.86 0.82 3.38
CA GLU A 169 20.56 0.26 2.06
C GLU A 169 19.07 0.41 1.73
N ASP A 170 18.17 0.23 2.71
CA ASP A 170 16.72 0.43 2.55
C ASP A 170 16.36 1.90 2.26
N VAL A 171 17.01 2.86 2.94
CA VAL A 171 16.78 4.31 2.72
C VAL A 171 17.28 4.75 1.36
N LEU A 172 18.42 4.22 0.90
CA LEU A 172 18.95 4.53 -0.43
C LEU A 172 18.02 4.01 -1.53
N VAL A 173 17.42 2.83 -1.34
CA VAL A 173 16.46 2.27 -2.30
C VAL A 173 15.10 2.97 -2.26
N GLU A 174 14.59 3.36 -1.08
CA GLU A 174 13.38 4.17 -0.97
C GLU A 174 13.47 5.53 -1.68
N GLN A 175 14.69 6.05 -1.88
CA GLN A 175 14.96 7.33 -2.54
C GLN A 175 15.48 7.20 -3.98
N ASP A 176 15.47 5.99 -4.56
CA ASP A 176 16.00 5.73 -5.91
C ASP A 176 17.49 6.12 -6.06
N ILE A 177 18.30 5.85 -5.03
CA ILE A 177 19.74 6.13 -5.02
C ILE A 177 20.51 4.80 -5.17
N PRO A 178 21.17 4.55 -6.30
CA PRO A 178 21.86 3.29 -6.55
C PRO A 178 23.14 3.16 -5.69
N PRO A 179 23.52 1.94 -5.27
CA PRO A 179 24.77 1.70 -4.55
C PRO A 179 25.98 1.97 -5.46
N VAL A 180 26.93 2.75 -4.96
CA VAL A 180 28.15 3.09 -5.70
C VAL A 180 29.33 2.19 -5.32
N SER A 181 29.79 1.38 -6.28
CA SER A 181 30.85 0.38 -6.08
C SER A 181 32.26 0.96 -5.86
N TRP A 182 32.46 2.25 -6.12
CA TRP A 182 33.76 2.94 -6.02
C TRP A 182 34.04 3.54 -4.63
N VAL A 183 33.08 3.46 -3.70
CA VAL A 183 33.28 3.81 -2.29
C VAL A 183 33.53 2.54 -1.50
N ASN A 184 34.77 2.33 -1.03
CA ASN A 184 35.14 1.15 -0.25
C ASN A 184 34.37 1.12 1.10
N LYS A 185 33.65 0.03 1.37
CA LYS A 185 33.02 -0.21 2.68
C LYS A 185 34.13 -0.36 3.75
N PRO A 186 34.09 0.38 4.88
CA PRO A 186 35.14 0.29 5.89
C PRO A 186 35.15 -1.08 6.57
N MET A 187 36.26 -1.82 6.45
CA MET A 187 36.47 -3.11 7.09
C MET A 187 36.94 -2.91 8.55
N ILE A 188 36.17 -3.37 9.53
CA ILE A 188 36.58 -3.35 10.95
C ILE A 188 37.27 -4.68 11.29
N VAL A 189 38.55 -4.61 11.65
CA VAL A 189 39.24 -5.70 12.35
C VAL A 189 38.91 -5.56 13.83
N VAL A 190 38.07 -6.45 14.37
CA VAL A 190 37.74 -6.48 15.79
C VAL A 190 38.90 -7.13 16.57
N PRO A 191 39.58 -6.45 17.51
CA PRO A 191 40.60 -7.08 18.34
C PRO A 191 39.89 -7.97 19.38
N TYR A 192 40.21 -9.26 19.40
CA TYR A 192 39.76 -10.17 20.46
C TYR A 192 40.29 -9.68 21.82
N GLY A 193 39.39 -9.24 22.71
CA GLY A 193 39.71 -8.91 24.11
C GLY A 193 39.82 -10.16 25.00
N PRO A 194 40.60 -10.13 26.10
CA PRO A 194 40.85 -11.29 26.95
C PRO A 194 39.64 -11.61 27.84
N LYS A 195 39.47 -12.90 28.20
CA LYS A 195 38.45 -13.38 29.14
C LYS A 195 38.78 -12.88 30.55
N ASP A 196 37.82 -12.20 31.20
CA ASP A 196 37.96 -11.71 32.58
C ASP A 196 37.27 -12.63 33.60
N ASP A 197 38.07 -13.14 34.54
CA ASP A 197 37.64 -13.66 35.84
C ASP A 197 37.19 -12.49 36.74
N ARG A 198 36.05 -12.62 37.43
CA ARG A 198 35.57 -11.63 38.41
C ARG A 198 36.44 -11.61 39.66
N PRO A 199 36.64 -10.44 40.29
CA PRO A 199 36.10 -10.27 41.65
C PRO A 199 35.64 -8.85 42.08
N ILE A 200 34.49 -8.85 42.77
CA ILE A 200 34.05 -8.12 43.99
C ILE A 200 34.51 -6.66 44.25
N THR A 201 33.50 -5.78 44.34
CA THR A 201 33.50 -4.35 44.75
C THR A 201 33.87 -4.10 46.23
N PRO A 202 34.40 -2.90 46.58
CA PRO A 202 33.71 -2.02 47.55
C PRO A 202 33.91 -0.48 47.22
N PRO A 203 33.48 0.53 48.03
CA PRO A 203 32.32 1.38 47.72
C PRO A 203 32.60 2.91 47.56
N ALA A 204 31.68 3.55 46.80
CA ALA A 204 31.19 4.94 46.74
C ALA A 204 32.01 6.17 47.20
N SER A 205 32.09 7.19 46.34
CA SER A 205 31.42 8.49 46.57
C SER A 205 31.35 9.41 45.31
N HIS A 206 30.13 9.91 45.11
CA HIS A 206 29.53 10.96 44.26
C HIS A 206 30.39 11.96 43.45
N THR A 207 29.96 12.24 42.20
CA THR A 207 29.39 13.54 41.75
C THR A 207 28.92 13.51 40.27
N GLY A 208 27.67 13.95 40.00
CA GLY A 208 27.32 14.82 38.85
C GLY A 208 26.82 14.25 37.51
N SER A 209 25.52 14.48 37.24
CA SER A 209 24.81 14.79 35.98
C SER A 209 24.73 13.83 34.77
N ASP A 210 23.47 13.53 34.45
CA ASP A 210 22.79 13.49 33.14
C ASP A 210 23.33 12.61 32.00
N SER A 211 22.71 11.43 31.89
CA SER A 211 22.69 10.62 30.68
C SER A 211 21.25 10.43 30.21
N ALA A 212 20.91 11.01 29.06
CA ALA A 212 19.75 10.63 28.26
C ALA A 212 20.23 9.73 27.12
N THR A 213 19.83 8.46 27.18
CA THR A 213 20.04 7.41 26.19
C THR A 213 19.19 7.67 24.94
N ALA A 214 19.82 7.72 23.77
CA ALA A 214 19.14 7.72 22.47
C ALA A 214 19.17 6.30 21.87
N VAL A 215 18.00 5.68 21.78
CA VAL A 215 17.73 4.38 21.15
C VAL A 215 17.36 4.64 19.68
N SER A 216 18.09 4.00 18.75
CA SER A 216 17.82 4.05 17.30
C SER A 216 16.46 3.45 16.96
N ARG A 217 15.68 4.14 16.12
CA ARG A 217 14.35 3.71 15.65
C ARG A 217 14.35 3.58 14.13
N SER A 218 13.97 2.40 13.66
CA SER A 218 13.58 2.06 12.28
C SER A 218 12.50 3.00 11.74
N ARG A 219 12.52 3.31 10.43
CA ARG A 219 11.52 4.21 9.83
C ARG A 219 10.18 3.50 9.53
N PRO A 220 9.02 4.15 9.76
CA PRO A 220 7.69 3.58 9.51
C PRO A 220 7.35 3.38 8.01
N ILE A 221 6.81 2.20 7.63
CA ILE A 221 6.36 1.89 6.25
C ILE A 221 4.82 1.79 6.18
N THR A 222 4.24 2.24 5.06
CA THR A 222 2.79 2.13 4.76
C THR A 222 2.52 1.42 3.44
N PRO A 223 1.67 0.38 3.41
CA PRO A 223 1.27 -0.30 2.19
C PRO A 223 0.36 0.57 1.31
N ASP A 224 0.50 0.42 -0.01
CA ASP A 224 -0.37 1.04 -1.00
C ASP A 224 -1.77 0.39 -1.03
N ALA A 225 -2.78 1.12 -1.55
CA ALA A 225 -4.16 0.65 -1.53
C ALA A 225 -4.36 -0.63 -2.35
N THR A 226 -4.85 -1.69 -1.67
CA THR A 226 -5.21 -2.98 -2.29
C THR A 226 -6.19 -2.79 -3.45
N PRO A 227 -5.89 -3.28 -4.68
CA PRO A 227 -6.85 -3.24 -5.77
C PRO A 227 -8.01 -4.20 -5.50
N THR A 228 -9.23 -3.70 -5.66
CA THR A 228 -10.48 -4.44 -5.41
C THR A 228 -10.61 -5.63 -6.38
N TYR A 229 -10.63 -6.85 -5.84
CA TYR A 229 -10.87 -8.09 -6.58
C TYR A 229 -12.36 -8.19 -6.98
N HIS A 230 -12.63 -8.20 -8.28
CA HIS A 230 -13.89 -8.66 -8.84
C HIS A 230 -13.65 -10.03 -9.47
N GLY A 231 -14.39 -11.02 -8.98
CA GLY A 231 -14.07 -12.46 -9.09
C GLY A 231 -13.76 -13.00 -10.49
N ARG A 232 -12.87 -13.99 -10.52
CA ARG A 232 -12.69 -14.89 -11.65
C ARG A 232 -12.45 -16.32 -11.16
N ALA A 233 -12.96 -17.24 -11.99
CA ALA A 233 -12.87 -18.68 -11.92
C ALA A 233 -11.44 -19.21 -11.71
N VAL A 234 -11.41 -20.42 -11.13
CA VAL A 234 -10.26 -21.28 -10.85
C VAL A 234 -9.31 -21.40 -12.06
N PRO A 235 -8.00 -21.13 -11.89
CA PRO A 235 -6.99 -21.45 -12.90
C PRO A 235 -6.43 -22.88 -12.73
N THR A 236 -6.16 -23.53 -13.86
CA THR A 236 -5.31 -24.72 -13.95
C THR A 236 -3.82 -24.34 -13.91
N PRO A 237 -2.94 -25.22 -13.41
CA PRO A 237 -1.51 -24.96 -13.25
C PRO A 237 -0.77 -25.18 -14.57
N ASP A 238 0.19 -24.32 -14.89
CA ASP A 238 1.52 -24.67 -15.41
C ASP A 238 2.27 -23.41 -15.87
N GLU A 239 3.13 -22.91 -14.98
CA GLU A 239 4.52 -22.46 -15.17
C GLU A 239 4.96 -21.83 -13.83
N GLU A 240 6.08 -22.31 -13.28
CA GLU A 240 6.50 -22.17 -11.88
C GLU A 240 6.51 -20.72 -11.34
N TYR A 241 5.39 -20.29 -10.75
CA TYR A 241 5.39 -19.34 -9.67
C TYR A 241 5.97 -20.05 -8.45
N ILE A 242 7.28 -19.89 -8.20
CA ILE A 242 7.82 -20.20 -6.88
C ILE A 242 7.25 -19.14 -5.94
N ALA A 243 6.02 -19.37 -5.46
CA ALA A 243 5.59 -18.77 -4.21
C ALA A 243 6.71 -19.04 -3.21
N GLU A 244 7.18 -18.04 -2.47
CA GLU A 244 8.01 -18.30 -1.29
C GLU A 244 7.28 -19.37 -0.47
N ALA A 245 7.74 -20.62 -0.58
CA ALA A 245 7.07 -21.79 -0.01
C ALA A 245 7.11 -21.73 1.53
N THR A 246 7.95 -20.85 2.07
CA THR A 246 8.13 -20.59 3.48
C THR A 246 7.90 -19.11 3.73
N PRO A 247 6.92 -18.72 4.58
CA PRO A 247 6.78 -17.33 4.99
C PRO A 247 8.04 -16.83 5.67
N PRO A 248 8.23 -15.49 5.73
CA PRO A 248 9.23 -14.90 6.60
C PRO A 248 9.06 -15.49 8.01
N PRO A 249 10.14 -15.95 8.65
CA PRO A 249 10.08 -16.80 9.84
C PRO A 249 9.36 -16.14 11.02
N GLU A 250 9.33 -14.81 11.06
CA GLU A 250 8.71 -14.06 12.15
C GLU A 250 7.24 -13.72 11.89
N TYR A 251 6.74 -13.83 10.66
CA TYR A 251 5.37 -13.47 10.32
C TYR A 251 4.32 -14.22 11.15
N PRO A 252 4.35 -15.57 11.27
CA PRO A 252 3.37 -16.29 12.08
C PRO A 252 3.43 -15.91 13.56
N VAL A 253 4.63 -15.59 14.06
CA VAL A 253 4.85 -15.19 15.46
C VAL A 253 4.27 -13.80 15.72
N LEU A 254 4.42 -12.87 14.78
CA LEU A 254 3.76 -11.56 14.84
C LEU A 254 2.24 -11.72 14.91
N ILE A 255 1.66 -12.63 14.11
CA ILE A 255 0.20 -12.84 14.12
C ILE A 255 -0.31 -13.27 15.50
N GLU A 256 0.40 -14.15 16.19
CA GLU A 256 0.02 -14.56 17.55
C GLU A 256 0.14 -13.39 18.56
N GLN A 257 1.09 -12.47 18.37
CA GLN A 257 1.21 -11.27 19.20
C GLN A 257 0.04 -10.29 18.97
N ILE A 258 -0.32 -10.01 17.72
CA ILE A 258 -1.41 -9.05 17.42
C ILE A 258 -2.74 -9.55 17.98
N VAL A 259 -3.00 -10.86 17.96
CA VAL A 259 -4.20 -11.48 18.54
C VAL A 259 -4.26 -11.19 20.04
N ARG A 260 -3.14 -11.42 20.76
CA ARG A 260 -3.06 -11.12 22.20
C ARG A 260 -3.20 -9.63 22.49
N SER A 261 -2.59 -8.76 21.68
CA SER A 261 -2.70 -7.30 21.81
C SER A 261 -4.15 -6.84 21.65
N ALA A 262 -4.84 -7.29 20.60
CA ALA A 262 -6.22 -6.94 20.33
C ALA A 262 -7.17 -7.33 21.46
N GLN A 263 -7.01 -8.53 22.01
CA GLN A 263 -7.78 -9.04 23.14
C GLN A 263 -7.52 -8.24 24.43
N ARG A 264 -6.28 -7.77 24.65
CA ARG A 264 -5.93 -6.91 25.80
C ARG A 264 -6.53 -5.51 25.66
N THR A 265 -6.47 -4.91 24.47
CA THR A 265 -7.03 -3.58 24.21
C THR A 265 -8.53 -3.51 24.53
N SER A 266 -9.27 -4.59 24.28
CA SER A 266 -10.68 -4.74 24.69
C SER A 266 -10.86 -4.80 26.21
N ARG A 267 -10.00 -5.53 26.94
CA ARG A 267 -10.14 -5.78 28.38
C ARG A 267 -9.67 -4.62 29.26
N VAL A 268 -8.53 -4.00 28.94
CA VAL A 268 -7.89 -2.95 29.75
C VAL A 268 -8.77 -1.69 29.85
N ARG A 269 -9.75 -1.52 28.96
CA ARG A 269 -10.64 -0.35 28.93
C ARG A 269 -12.04 -0.59 29.51
N HIS A 270 -12.40 -1.84 29.83
CA HIS A 270 -13.67 -2.16 30.50
C HIS A 270 -13.61 -2.11 32.04
N ASN A 271 -12.43 -2.26 32.64
CA ASN A 271 -12.23 -2.15 34.09
C ASN A 271 -11.08 -1.16 34.38
N ALA A 272 -11.40 0.08 34.76
CA ALA A 272 -10.41 1.04 35.25
C ALA A 272 -9.97 0.77 36.71
N GLU A 273 -10.56 -0.22 37.38
CA GLU A 273 -10.22 -0.66 38.72
C GLU A 273 -10.15 -2.20 38.71
N ASP A 274 -8.96 -2.75 38.47
CA ASP A 274 -8.36 -3.81 39.30
C ASP A 274 -7.18 -4.52 38.60
N ILE A 275 -6.05 -4.43 39.31
CA ILE A 275 -5.03 -5.46 39.53
C ILE A 275 -4.07 -5.80 38.37
N ALA A 276 -2.80 -5.54 38.70
CA ALA A 276 -1.59 -6.04 38.08
C ALA A 276 -1.66 -7.56 37.81
N ASP A 277 -1.88 -7.93 36.56
CA ASP A 277 -1.68 -9.31 36.13
C ASP A 277 -0.18 -9.53 35.87
N GLN A 278 0.43 -10.30 36.77
CA GLN A 278 1.81 -10.77 36.73
C GLN A 278 1.96 -11.82 35.63
N THR A 279 1.93 -11.39 34.36
CA THR A 279 2.59 -12.13 33.29
C THR A 279 4.00 -11.55 33.15
N THR A 280 4.96 -12.40 33.50
CA THR A 280 6.41 -12.20 33.49
C THR A 280 6.89 -11.18 32.45
N PHE A 281 7.63 -10.19 32.95
CA PHE A 281 8.41 -9.16 32.24
C PHE A 281 9.44 -9.71 31.20
N ALA A 282 9.38 -11.00 30.84
CA ALA A 282 10.29 -11.66 29.91
C ALA A 282 9.79 -11.74 28.46
N ASP A 283 8.48 -11.59 28.21
CA ASP A 283 7.90 -11.62 26.85
C ASP A 283 7.73 -10.22 26.22
N ARG A 284 8.09 -9.16 26.96
CA ARG A 284 8.06 -7.77 26.50
C ARG A 284 9.43 -7.35 25.98
N ALA A 285 9.71 -7.63 24.72
CA ALA A 285 10.61 -6.86 23.84
C ALA A 285 11.07 -7.79 22.71
N ARG A 286 10.24 -7.92 21.68
CA ARG A 286 10.80 -8.24 20.37
C ARG A 286 10.24 -7.23 19.41
N ASP A 287 11.01 -6.18 19.19
CA ASP A 287 10.84 -5.39 17.98
C ASP A 287 11.11 -6.35 16.83
N TYR A 288 10.09 -6.57 16.00
CA TYR A 288 10.18 -7.51 14.91
C TYR A 288 11.08 -6.95 13.82
N ASN A 289 11.96 -7.79 13.27
CA ASN A 289 12.75 -7.37 12.13
C ASN A 289 11.81 -7.30 10.92
N HIS A 290 11.69 -6.11 10.32
CA HIS A 290 10.72 -5.84 9.26
C HIS A 290 10.86 -6.79 8.08
N TYR A 291 12.10 -7.04 7.62
CA TYR A 291 12.41 -7.98 6.55
C TYR A 291 12.08 -9.44 6.94
N ALA A 292 12.47 -9.88 8.15
CA ALA A 292 12.21 -11.24 8.63
C ALA A 292 10.72 -11.51 8.92
N THR A 293 9.92 -10.45 8.95
CA THR A 293 8.48 -10.48 9.23
C THR A 293 7.63 -10.32 7.98
N PHE A 294 7.96 -9.37 7.09
CA PHE A 294 7.13 -9.08 5.91
C PHE A 294 7.80 -9.47 4.59
N GLY A 295 9.10 -9.77 4.61
CA GLY A 295 9.91 -9.99 3.40
C GLY A 295 10.47 -8.68 2.84
N SER A 296 11.13 -8.77 1.68
CA SER A 296 11.67 -7.59 0.99
C SER A 296 10.59 -6.92 0.14
N ARG A 297 10.32 -5.65 0.42
CA ARG A 297 9.43 -4.84 -0.42
C ARG A 297 9.97 -4.66 -1.84
N GLU A 298 11.29 -4.60 -2.03
CA GLU A 298 11.90 -4.46 -3.37
C GLU A 298 11.68 -5.68 -4.26
N ARG A 299 11.75 -6.88 -3.67
CA ARG A 299 11.62 -8.13 -4.41
C ARG A 299 10.16 -8.46 -4.72
N ASP A 300 9.26 -8.22 -3.79
CA ASP A 300 7.82 -8.44 -3.98
C ASP A 300 7.00 -7.41 -3.17
N PRO A 301 6.83 -6.20 -3.71
CA PRO A 301 6.10 -5.13 -3.02
C PRO A 301 4.66 -5.54 -2.70
N PHE A 302 4.06 -6.35 -3.56
CA PHE A 302 2.67 -6.75 -3.46
C PHE A 302 2.44 -7.74 -2.32
N VAL A 303 3.26 -8.79 -2.20
CA VAL A 303 3.14 -9.75 -1.10
C VAL A 303 3.53 -9.10 0.23
N HIS A 304 4.56 -8.27 0.22
CA HIS A 304 4.97 -7.48 1.39
C HIS A 304 3.81 -6.61 1.94
N ASP A 305 3.22 -5.77 1.08
CA ASP A 305 2.17 -4.83 1.48
C ASP A 305 0.90 -5.57 1.91
N LYS A 306 0.57 -6.69 1.25
CA LYS A 306 -0.52 -7.58 1.65
C LYS A 306 -0.36 -8.16 3.04
N ARG A 307 0.85 -8.60 3.41
CA ARG A 307 1.12 -9.16 4.75
C ARG A 307 0.91 -8.10 5.84
N ILE A 308 1.38 -6.86 5.62
CA ILE A 308 1.16 -5.75 6.56
C ILE A 308 -0.34 -5.43 6.68
N GLY A 309 -1.03 -5.32 5.54
CA GLY A 309 -2.47 -5.06 5.51
C GLY A 309 -3.27 -6.13 6.26
N ALA A 310 -3.04 -7.40 5.94
CA ALA A 310 -3.74 -8.54 6.52
C ALA A 310 -3.50 -8.64 8.03
N ALA A 311 -2.27 -8.40 8.50
CA ALA A 311 -1.97 -8.37 9.93
C ALA A 311 -2.75 -7.28 10.68
N GLY A 312 -2.83 -6.06 10.13
CA GLY A 312 -3.66 -5.02 10.75
C GLY A 312 -5.16 -5.31 10.70
N GLU A 313 -5.66 -5.93 9.63
CA GLU A 313 -7.05 -6.40 9.57
C GLU A 313 -7.34 -7.46 10.63
N GLY A 314 -6.43 -8.42 10.82
CA GLY A 314 -6.55 -9.44 11.86
C GLY A 314 -6.57 -8.86 13.27
N TYR A 315 -5.77 -7.82 13.53
CA TYR A 315 -5.82 -7.09 14.80
C TYR A 315 -7.21 -6.49 15.05
N VAL A 316 -7.79 -5.81 14.04
CA VAL A 316 -9.13 -5.21 14.17
C VAL A 316 -10.21 -6.29 14.30
N PHE A 317 -10.13 -7.38 13.53
CA PHE A 317 -11.07 -8.49 13.64
C PHE A 317 -11.09 -9.10 15.04
N GLU A 318 -9.92 -9.41 15.61
CA GLU A 318 -9.81 -9.96 16.97
C GLU A 318 -10.30 -9.00 18.05
N LEU A 319 -10.03 -7.70 17.87
CA LEU A 319 -10.56 -6.67 18.76
C LEU A 319 -12.08 -6.73 18.78
N LEU A 320 -12.72 -6.69 17.60
CA LEU A 320 -14.18 -6.73 17.48
C LEU A 320 -14.77 -8.07 17.96
N ASN A 321 -14.09 -9.18 17.69
CA ASN A 321 -14.48 -10.50 18.17
C ASN A 321 -14.49 -10.56 19.71
N SER A 322 -13.49 -9.95 20.35
CA SER A 322 -13.38 -9.92 21.82
C SER A 322 -14.46 -9.06 22.50
N LEU A 323 -15.14 -8.17 21.77
CA LEU A 323 -16.30 -7.42 22.25
C LEU A 323 -17.57 -8.29 22.34
N ASN A 324 -17.53 -9.53 21.85
CA ASN A 324 -18.67 -10.47 21.81
C ASN A 324 -19.91 -9.88 21.10
N LEU A 325 -19.68 -9.15 20.01
CA LEU A 325 -20.75 -8.53 19.23
C LEU A 325 -21.74 -9.60 18.69
N PRO A 326 -23.05 -9.37 18.78
CA PRO A 326 -24.05 -10.34 18.31
C PRO A 326 -23.84 -10.72 16.85
N LYS A 327 -23.77 -12.03 16.57
CA LYS A 327 -23.61 -12.61 15.22
C LYS A 327 -22.32 -12.18 14.49
N PHE A 328 -21.36 -11.57 15.18
CA PHE A 328 -20.06 -11.25 14.58
C PHE A 328 -19.27 -12.54 14.39
N SER A 329 -18.70 -12.71 13.20
CA SER A 329 -17.92 -13.90 12.82
C SER A 329 -17.01 -13.58 11.64
N GLU A 330 -16.21 -14.55 11.20
CA GLU A 330 -15.39 -14.43 9.99
C GLU A 330 -16.19 -14.02 8.73
N ALA A 331 -17.51 -14.23 8.70
CA ALA A 331 -18.36 -13.78 7.58
C ALA A 331 -18.44 -12.24 7.46
N ASN A 332 -18.10 -11.51 8.53
CA ASN A 332 -18.05 -10.05 8.55
C ASN A 332 -16.75 -9.50 7.97
N TRP A 333 -15.67 -10.28 7.98
CA TRP A 333 -14.37 -9.91 7.42
C TRP A 333 -14.35 -10.16 5.92
N ARG A 334 -14.60 -9.13 5.10
CA ARG A 334 -14.81 -9.23 3.66
C ARG A 334 -13.58 -8.89 2.82
N SER A 335 -12.40 -8.91 3.43
CA SER A 335 -11.14 -8.62 2.76
C SER A 335 -10.64 -9.78 1.90
N THR A 336 -10.02 -9.44 0.77
CA THR A 336 -9.40 -10.38 -0.17
C THR A 336 -7.94 -10.70 0.14
N ILE A 337 -7.37 -10.08 1.20
CA ILE A 337 -6.00 -10.35 1.65
C ILE A 337 -5.92 -11.16 2.95
N ARG A 338 -7.07 -11.44 3.58
CA ARG A 338 -7.15 -12.16 4.86
C ARG A 338 -6.53 -13.56 4.84
N SER A 339 -6.42 -14.23 3.67
CA SER A 339 -5.74 -15.53 3.59
C SER A 339 -4.25 -15.48 3.90
N GLU A 340 -3.61 -14.31 3.85
CA GLU A 340 -2.19 -14.20 4.22
C GLU A 340 -1.95 -14.67 5.67
N LEU A 341 -2.98 -14.60 6.53
CA LEU A 341 -2.92 -15.03 7.92
C LEU A 341 -3.04 -16.54 8.13
N SER A 342 -3.45 -17.30 7.10
CA SER A 342 -3.58 -18.77 7.16
C SER A 342 -2.27 -19.48 7.50
N ARG A 343 -1.15 -18.76 7.44
CA ARG A 343 0.18 -19.22 7.84
C ARG A 343 0.40 -19.24 9.37
N SER A 344 -0.53 -18.71 10.15
CA SER A 344 -0.54 -18.77 11.61
C SER A 344 -1.45 -19.90 12.11
N THR A 345 -1.19 -20.41 13.31
CA THR A 345 -2.05 -21.43 13.93
C THR A 345 -3.44 -20.91 14.23
N HIS A 346 -3.56 -19.66 14.68
CA HIS A 346 -4.84 -19.05 15.04
C HIS A 346 -5.79 -18.89 13.85
N PHE A 347 -5.27 -18.54 12.66
CA PHE A 347 -6.07 -18.35 11.45
C PHE A 347 -5.90 -19.47 10.41
N ALA A 348 -5.45 -20.67 10.80
CA ALA A 348 -5.07 -21.74 9.86
C ALA A 348 -6.14 -22.09 8.81
N ASN A 349 -7.42 -21.92 9.15
CA ASN A 349 -8.56 -22.23 8.28
C ASN A 349 -9.14 -21.03 7.52
N ILE A 350 -8.55 -19.83 7.65
CA ILE A 350 -9.07 -18.64 7.01
C ILE A 350 -8.85 -18.70 5.49
N ALA A 351 -9.90 -18.46 4.73
CA ALA A 351 -9.86 -18.41 3.27
C ALA A 351 -10.21 -17.00 2.77
N ASN A 352 -9.75 -16.62 1.57
CA ASN A 352 -10.10 -15.32 1.01
C ASN A 352 -11.61 -15.14 0.84
N TRP A 353 -12.06 -13.90 1.03
CA TRP A 353 -13.43 -13.53 0.71
C TRP A 353 -13.67 -13.69 -0.80
N THR A 354 -14.73 -14.42 -1.16
CA THR A 354 -15.08 -14.70 -2.56
C THR A 354 -16.17 -13.77 -3.11
N GLY A 355 -16.76 -12.94 -2.25
CA GLY A 355 -17.77 -11.96 -2.63
C GLY A 355 -17.16 -10.63 -3.10
N ARG A 356 -18.03 -9.65 -3.37
CA ARG A 356 -17.57 -8.28 -3.66
C ARG A 356 -17.09 -7.63 -2.38
N GLU A 357 -15.82 -7.26 -2.34
CA GLU A 357 -15.24 -6.49 -1.26
C GLU A 357 -15.75 -5.04 -1.31
N THR A 358 -16.29 -4.58 -0.19
CA THR A 358 -16.87 -3.24 -0.04
C THR A 358 -16.19 -2.40 1.02
N ALA A 359 -15.66 -3.06 2.04
CA ALA A 359 -14.78 -2.59 3.10
C ALA A 359 -14.17 -3.86 3.71
N ASP A 360 -13.09 -3.73 4.46
CA ASP A 360 -12.37 -4.88 5.02
C ASP A 360 -13.26 -5.64 6.03
N ILE A 361 -14.01 -4.92 6.87
CA ILE A 361 -15.00 -5.51 7.78
C ILE A 361 -16.34 -4.78 7.61
N VAL A 362 -17.42 -5.55 7.46
CA VAL A 362 -18.79 -5.01 7.40
C VAL A 362 -19.64 -5.65 8.49
N TYR A 363 -20.19 -4.82 9.36
CA TYR A 363 -21.03 -5.27 10.47
C TYR A 363 -22.32 -4.46 10.56
N LYS A 364 -23.45 -5.18 10.62
CA LYS A 364 -24.76 -4.58 10.85
C LYS A 364 -25.07 -4.60 12.35
N ASP A 365 -24.96 -3.43 12.97
CA ASP A 365 -25.19 -3.25 14.39
C ASP A 365 -26.69 -3.11 14.68
N GLU A 366 -27.31 -4.22 15.07
CA GLU A 366 -28.72 -4.31 15.49
C GLU A 366 -28.88 -4.12 17.00
N SER A 367 -27.77 -4.14 17.75
CA SER A 367 -27.76 -4.09 19.21
C SER A 367 -27.36 -2.73 19.78
N GLY A 368 -26.61 -1.95 19.02
CA GLY A 368 -25.97 -0.72 19.47
C GLY A 368 -24.62 -0.93 20.15
N GLN A 369 -24.17 -2.17 20.35
CA GLN A 369 -22.92 -2.47 21.07
C GLN A 369 -21.68 -1.96 20.33
N LEU A 370 -21.59 -2.16 19.01
CA LEU A 370 -20.49 -1.61 18.24
C LEU A 370 -20.55 -0.08 18.25
N THR A 371 -21.75 0.48 18.09
CA THR A 371 -21.96 1.93 18.14
C THR A 371 -21.50 2.53 19.48
N GLN A 372 -21.80 1.87 20.59
CA GLN A 372 -21.34 2.28 21.91
C GLN A 372 -19.82 2.23 22.02
N TYR A 373 -19.20 1.13 21.59
CA TYR A 373 -17.74 1.01 21.57
C TYR A 373 -17.09 2.13 20.74
N LEU A 374 -17.59 2.36 19.52
CA LEU A 374 -17.09 3.42 18.64
C LEU A 374 -17.26 4.82 19.26
N ARG A 375 -18.36 5.08 19.98
CA ARG A 375 -18.60 6.34 20.70
C ARG A 375 -17.57 6.60 21.79
N GLU A 376 -17.21 5.56 22.52
CA GLU A 376 -16.24 5.65 23.63
C GLU A 376 -14.78 5.74 23.15
N HIS A 377 -14.49 5.27 21.93
CA HIS A 377 -13.12 5.06 21.46
C HIS A 377 -12.73 5.85 20.21
N CYS A 378 -13.65 6.60 19.59
CA CYS A 378 -13.34 7.38 18.40
C CYS A 378 -12.47 8.62 18.69
N GLU A 379 -11.78 9.06 17.65
CA GLU A 379 -11.11 10.34 17.63
C GLU A 379 -12.13 11.48 17.50
N GLY A 380 -12.00 12.49 18.36
CA GLY A 380 -12.92 13.64 18.37
C GLY A 380 -14.34 13.27 18.81
N ASP A 381 -15.28 14.19 18.58
CA ASP A 381 -16.66 13.98 19.02
C ASP A 381 -17.39 12.98 18.13
N PHE A 382 -18.20 12.13 18.75
CA PHE A 382 -19.06 11.20 18.04
C PHE A 382 -20.12 11.95 17.22
N PRO A 383 -20.49 11.49 16.00
CA PRO A 383 -21.47 12.20 15.16
C PRO A 383 -22.82 12.38 15.86
N ASN A 384 -23.31 13.62 15.92
CA ASN A 384 -24.60 13.95 16.54
C ASN A 384 -25.81 13.40 15.77
N GLN A 385 -25.62 13.03 14.50
CA GLN A 385 -26.62 12.36 13.66
C GLN A 385 -27.00 10.96 14.19
N ILE A 386 -26.14 10.37 15.04
CA ILE A 386 -26.35 9.06 15.67
C ILE A 386 -26.62 9.28 17.17
N ARG A 387 -27.89 9.45 17.51
CA ARG A 387 -28.34 9.74 18.88
C ARG A 387 -28.08 8.58 19.84
N GLU A 388 -27.96 8.90 21.12
CA GLU A 388 -27.79 7.90 22.19
C GLU A 388 -29.05 7.04 22.38
N ASP A 389 -30.23 7.64 22.20
CA ASP A 389 -31.55 7.00 22.34
C ASP A 389 -32.01 6.27 21.07
N ARG A 390 -31.11 6.08 20.08
CA ARG A 390 -31.42 5.38 18.83
C ARG A 390 -31.85 3.94 19.10
N ASN A 391 -32.98 3.52 18.52
CA ASN A 391 -33.43 2.14 18.56
C ASN A 391 -32.78 1.33 17.43
N PHE A 392 -31.71 0.60 17.74
CA PHE A 392 -30.94 -0.20 16.76
C PHE A 392 -31.68 -1.44 16.23
N GLN A 393 -32.70 -1.93 16.95
CA GLN A 393 -33.51 -3.05 16.47
C GLN A 393 -34.39 -2.64 15.29
N THR A 394 -34.93 -1.42 15.32
CA THR A 394 -35.78 -0.87 14.26
C THR A 394 -35.00 -0.08 13.21
N HIS A 395 -33.89 0.55 13.61
CA HIS A 395 -33.04 1.37 12.76
C HIS A 395 -31.56 1.00 12.96
N PRO A 396 -31.13 -0.20 12.54
CA PRO A 396 -29.74 -0.63 12.66
C PRO A 396 -28.80 0.25 11.82
N ILE A 397 -27.51 0.19 12.14
CA ILE A 397 -26.45 0.82 11.33
C ILE A 397 -25.59 -0.28 10.71
N GLU A 398 -25.36 -0.22 9.41
CA GLU A 398 -24.33 -1.01 8.75
C GLU A 398 -23.02 -0.22 8.73
N TYR A 399 -22.05 -0.67 9.53
CA TYR A 399 -20.71 -0.09 9.58
C TYR A 399 -19.82 -0.72 8.53
N PHE A 400 -19.15 0.15 7.76
CA PHE A 400 -18.11 -0.19 6.79
C PHE A 400 -16.77 0.22 7.41
N LEU A 401 -16.07 -0.75 7.97
CA LEU A 401 -14.80 -0.54 8.65
C LEU A 401 -13.65 -0.80 7.67
N GLU A 402 -12.90 0.25 7.39
CA GLU A 402 -11.72 0.25 6.52
C GLU A 402 -10.46 0.30 7.36
N VAL A 403 -9.61 -0.70 7.27
CA VAL A 403 -8.37 -0.82 8.02
C VAL A 403 -7.22 -0.20 7.24
N LYS A 404 -6.43 0.64 7.92
CA LYS A 404 -5.22 1.26 7.35
C LYS A 404 -4.05 1.05 8.29
N THR A 405 -3.11 0.22 7.86
CA THR A 405 -2.06 -0.33 8.72
C THR A 405 -0.71 0.29 8.40
N THR A 406 0.12 0.57 9.41
CA THR A 406 1.54 0.88 9.24
C THR A 406 2.39 0.13 10.24
N THR A 407 3.63 -0.15 9.86
CA THR A 407 4.57 -0.81 10.78
C THR A 407 5.09 0.13 11.85
N GLY A 408 5.28 1.42 11.54
CA GLY A 408 5.62 2.44 12.54
C GLY A 408 4.50 3.45 12.79
N ASP A 409 4.89 4.68 13.10
CA ASP A 409 4.04 5.65 13.80
C ASP A 409 2.73 6.04 13.08
N CYS A 410 1.79 6.54 13.87
CA CYS A 410 0.46 6.97 13.40
C CYS A 410 0.47 8.14 12.39
N LYS A 411 1.52 8.97 12.36
CA LYS A 411 1.63 10.13 11.46
C LYS A 411 2.05 9.72 10.04
N THR A 412 2.58 8.51 9.89
CA THR A 412 2.88 7.93 8.58
C THR A 412 1.65 7.95 7.68
N ARG A 413 1.83 8.49 6.47
CA ARG A 413 0.77 8.66 5.45
C ARG A 413 0.23 7.31 5.03
N PHE A 414 -1.07 7.17 4.87
CA PHE A 414 -1.68 5.97 4.32
C PHE A 414 -2.47 6.27 3.04
N TYR A 415 -2.52 5.28 2.17
CA TYR A 415 -3.16 5.40 0.87
C TYR A 415 -4.61 4.90 0.91
N MET A 416 -5.43 5.52 0.08
CA MET A 416 -6.82 5.14 -0.11
C MET A 416 -7.13 5.18 -1.60
N SER A 417 -7.66 4.09 -2.13
CA SER A 417 -8.07 4.04 -3.54
C SER A 417 -9.20 5.03 -3.81
N SER A 418 -9.34 5.44 -5.08
CA SER A 418 -10.45 6.32 -5.49
C SER A 418 -11.83 5.71 -5.18
N GLY A 419 -11.93 4.37 -5.21
CA GLY A 419 -13.17 3.66 -4.88
C GLY A 419 -13.52 3.72 -3.40
N GLN A 420 -12.55 3.54 -2.51
CA GLN A 420 -12.71 3.72 -1.06
C GLN A 420 -13.03 5.19 -0.73
N TYR A 421 -12.29 6.13 -1.33
CA TYR A 421 -12.56 7.56 -1.16
C TYR A 421 -13.99 7.94 -1.57
N LYS A 422 -14.43 7.51 -2.76
CA LYS A 422 -15.78 7.79 -3.25
C LYS A 422 -16.87 7.15 -2.38
N ARG A 423 -16.61 5.97 -1.81
CA ARG A 423 -17.54 5.31 -0.88
C ARG A 423 -17.66 6.08 0.42
N MET A 424 -16.53 6.49 0.99
CA MET A 424 -16.48 7.37 2.16
C MET A 424 -17.26 8.67 1.90
N GLU A 425 -17.09 9.29 0.72
CA GLU A 425 -17.82 10.50 0.32
C GLU A 425 -19.34 10.28 0.20
N ASN A 426 -19.76 9.17 -0.39
CA ASN A 426 -21.18 8.83 -0.51
C ASN A 426 -21.86 8.49 0.83
N MET A 427 -21.08 8.16 1.87
CA MET A 427 -21.56 7.80 3.21
C MET A 427 -21.28 8.90 4.25
N ALA A 428 -20.84 10.09 3.80
CA ALA A 428 -20.55 11.21 4.66
C ALA A 428 -21.83 11.68 5.36
N LEU A 429 -21.76 11.96 6.66
CA LEU A 429 -22.96 12.34 7.42
C LEU A 429 -23.27 13.82 7.21
N GLY A 430 -24.35 14.09 6.47
CA GLY A 430 -24.82 15.45 6.26
C GLY A 430 -25.33 16.11 7.55
N ILE A 431 -25.30 17.45 7.61
CA ILE A 431 -25.85 18.23 8.74
C ILE A 431 -27.37 18.01 8.90
N PHE A 432 -28.05 17.67 7.81
CA PHE A 432 -29.51 17.43 7.77
C PHE A 432 -29.88 15.96 7.68
N GLU A 433 -28.91 15.05 7.70
CA GLU A 433 -29.15 13.61 7.62
C GLU A 433 -29.24 13.01 9.02
N TRP A 434 -30.46 12.66 9.42
CA TRP A 434 -30.73 12.03 10.71
C TRP A 434 -30.95 10.53 10.52
N ASN A 435 -30.47 9.73 11.47
CA ASN A 435 -30.58 8.26 11.45
C ASN A 435 -29.91 7.60 10.23
N PRO A 436 -28.60 7.78 10.03
CA PRO A 436 -27.89 7.14 8.93
C PRO A 436 -28.02 5.61 9.02
N SER A 437 -28.29 4.95 7.90
CA SER A 437 -28.36 3.48 7.82
C SER A 437 -27.00 2.84 7.54
N GLN A 438 -26.05 3.62 7.02
CA GLN A 438 -24.68 3.18 6.71
C GLN A 438 -23.69 4.22 7.21
N VAL A 439 -22.58 3.77 7.79
CA VAL A 439 -21.52 4.64 8.32
C VAL A 439 -20.16 4.09 7.93
N TYR A 440 -19.32 4.94 7.34
CA TYR A 440 -17.94 4.59 6.99
C TYR A 440 -17.00 4.96 8.13
N VAL A 441 -16.05 4.07 8.43
CA VAL A 441 -15.10 4.21 9.54
C VAL A 441 -13.71 3.85 9.06
N ILE A 442 -12.71 4.69 9.36
CA ILE A 442 -11.30 4.32 9.20
C ILE A 442 -10.75 3.82 10.54
N MET A 443 -10.27 2.59 10.54
CA MET A 443 -9.54 1.93 11.63
C MET A 443 -8.04 2.03 11.33
N ARG A 444 -7.38 3.05 11.89
CA ARG A 444 -5.95 3.33 11.67
C ARG A 444 -5.11 2.53 12.67
N VAL A 445 -4.53 1.43 12.20
CA VAL A 445 -3.61 0.57 12.97
C VAL A 445 -2.17 1.03 12.71
N TYR A 446 -1.38 1.24 13.76
CA TYR A 446 0.00 1.71 13.65
C TYR A 446 0.89 1.06 14.70
N ASP A 447 2.21 1.22 14.57
CA ASP A 447 3.21 0.54 15.40
C ASP A 447 3.01 -0.99 15.41
N LEU A 448 2.67 -1.59 14.26
CA LEU A 448 2.30 -3.00 14.16
C LEU A 448 3.44 -3.96 14.59
N ILE A 449 4.69 -3.57 14.38
CA ILE A 449 5.87 -4.37 14.79
C ILE A 449 6.26 -4.16 16.25
N SER A 450 5.59 -3.25 16.96
CA SER A 450 5.78 -3.01 18.38
C SER A 450 4.90 -3.97 19.21
N PRO A 451 5.31 -4.32 20.44
CA PRO A 451 4.45 -5.00 21.41
C PRO A 451 3.12 -4.26 21.68
N ASP A 452 3.13 -2.93 21.59
CA ASP A 452 1.99 -2.07 21.89
C ASP A 452 1.40 -1.51 20.59
N VAL A 453 0.57 -2.33 19.91
CA VAL A 453 -0.10 -1.93 18.67
C VAL A 453 -1.09 -0.78 18.92
N GLY A 454 -0.92 0.30 18.18
CA GLY A 454 -1.78 1.48 18.26
C GLY A 454 -3.02 1.37 17.38
N LEU A 455 -4.15 1.94 17.84
CA LEU A 455 -5.37 2.09 17.07
C LEU A 455 -5.96 3.50 17.22
N LYS A 456 -6.32 4.13 16.10
CA LYS A 456 -7.21 5.29 16.06
C LYS A 456 -8.43 5.00 15.20
N ILE A 457 -9.58 5.50 15.63
CA ILE A 457 -10.87 5.23 14.99
C ILE A 457 -11.47 6.56 14.53
N TYR A 458 -11.67 6.72 13.22
CA TYR A 458 -12.28 7.92 12.64
C TYR A 458 -13.66 7.59 12.10
N ILE A 459 -14.71 8.06 12.78
CA ILE A 459 -16.11 7.89 12.37
C ILE A 459 -16.51 9.02 11.44
N ASP A 460 -17.03 8.69 10.26
CA ASP A 460 -17.26 9.64 9.18
C ASP A 460 -16.00 10.49 8.92
N PRO A 461 -14.96 9.89 8.32
CA PRO A 461 -13.63 10.49 8.26
C PRO A 461 -13.58 11.88 7.61
N LEU A 462 -14.54 12.22 6.74
CA LEU A 462 -14.59 13.53 6.07
C LEU A 462 -14.82 14.70 7.05
N ARG A 463 -15.43 14.45 8.22
CA ARG A 463 -15.55 15.44 9.31
C ARG A 463 -14.20 15.92 9.84
N PHE A 464 -13.16 15.12 9.66
CA PHE A 464 -11.79 15.43 10.11
C PHE A 464 -10.92 16.06 9.04
N ARG A 465 -11.47 16.36 7.86
CA ARG A 465 -10.73 17.00 6.78
C ARG A 465 -10.12 18.31 7.26
N ASN A 466 -8.82 18.46 7.02
CA ASN A 466 -8.00 19.63 7.39
C ASN A 466 -7.89 19.90 8.91
N THR A 467 -8.32 18.96 9.76
CA THR A 467 -8.13 19.03 11.22
C THR A 467 -7.25 17.89 11.70
N LYS A 468 -7.77 16.65 11.69
CA LYS A 468 -7.01 15.44 12.03
C LYS A 468 -6.59 14.63 10.81
N LEU A 469 -7.29 14.77 9.68
CA LEU A 469 -7.00 14.07 8.42
C LEU A 469 -6.75 15.08 7.30
N LYS A 470 -5.61 14.96 6.63
CA LYS A 470 -5.30 15.73 5.41
C LYS A 470 -5.50 14.82 4.21
N PHE A 471 -6.49 15.13 3.39
CA PHE A 471 -6.76 14.42 2.14
C PHE A 471 -6.02 15.15 1.01
N GLU A 472 -4.94 14.56 0.52
CA GLU A 472 -4.24 15.01 -0.67
C GLU A 472 -4.69 14.12 -1.83
N ALA A 473 -5.39 14.68 -2.81
CA ALA A 473 -5.47 14.04 -4.12
C ALA A 473 -4.13 14.25 -4.81
N GLU A 474 -3.67 13.27 -5.60
CA GLU A 474 -2.63 13.53 -6.58
C GLU A 474 -3.06 14.76 -7.41
N GLN A 475 -2.31 15.85 -7.28
CA GLN A 475 -2.74 17.16 -7.75
C GLN A 475 -2.78 17.15 -9.28
N TRP A 476 -3.96 17.42 -9.85
CA TRP A 476 -4.12 17.76 -11.26
C TRP A 476 -3.75 19.23 -11.43
N PHE A 477 -2.62 19.50 -12.08
CA PHE A 477 -2.33 20.84 -12.58
C PHE A 477 -3.06 21.02 -13.91
N VAL A 478 -4.05 21.91 -13.92
CA VAL A 478 -4.69 22.40 -15.15
C VAL A 478 -4.26 23.85 -15.30
N SER A 479 -3.65 24.17 -16.44
CA SER A 479 -3.41 25.55 -16.86
C SER A 479 -4.29 25.82 -18.08
N THR A 480 -4.99 26.95 -18.06
CA THR A 480 -5.59 27.55 -19.26
C THR A 480 -4.58 28.46 -19.92
N LEU A 481 -4.57 28.50 -21.25
CA LEU A 481 -3.87 29.53 -22.03
C LEU A 481 -4.50 30.92 -21.81
#